data_AF-A0A7S0GIP4-F1
#
_entry.id   AF-A0A7S0GIP4-F1
#
_cell.length_a   1.000
_cell.length_b   1.000
_cell.length_c   1.000
_cell.angle_alpha   90.00
_cell.angle_beta   90.00
_cell.angle_gamma   90.00
#
_symmetry.space_group_name_H-M   'P 1'
#
loop_
_entity.id
_entity.type
_entity.pdbx_description
1 polymer ?
#
loop_
_entity_poly.entity_id
_entity_poly.type
_entity_poly.pdbx_seq_one_letter_code
_entity_poly.pdbx_strand_id
1 'polypeptide(L)'
;SKTPRRLYIDYLIPLPPETVAADIDPWPGGLAQMYPYAEQIITDVLSGVVEDPGNLSSQILSPQDCCGFFVQESKASPERDVAAILFPSVDQLEKIDEIDRMVGKDRTLLIFNRQFKRPEDFGFRKKDRSQQVVFDRFEWGFAFQEFACRGEDVKLNFELGHGGWKSCVICDEDVDAGAKEFALLEPSFDRPVYEDLERRINKVLPEPLWMRKMGEAETKGLKFQRGKK
;
A
#
# COMPACT_ATOMS: atom_id res chain seq x y z
N SER A 1 1.59 -19.48 -17.68
CA SER A 1 2.05 -19.13 -16.32
C SER A 1 0.88 -19.33 -15.37
N LYS A 2 1.06 -20.02 -14.24
CA LYS A 2 -0.01 -20.20 -13.25
C LYS A 2 -0.11 -18.90 -12.44
N THR A 3 -1.29 -18.28 -12.39
CA THR A 3 -1.50 -17.06 -11.60
C THR A 3 -1.14 -17.33 -10.13
N PRO A 4 -0.31 -16.49 -9.49
CA PRO A 4 0.04 -16.65 -8.08
C PRO A 4 -1.21 -16.59 -7.20
N ARG A 5 -1.22 -17.43 -6.15
CA ARG A 5 -2.34 -17.59 -5.21
C ARG A 5 -2.10 -16.93 -3.86
N ARG A 6 -0.93 -16.31 -3.68
CA ARG A 6 -0.50 -15.65 -2.46
C ARG A 6 0.00 -14.27 -2.85
N LEU A 7 -0.81 -13.26 -2.54
CA LEU A 7 -0.62 -11.92 -3.08
C LEU A 7 -0.52 -10.89 -1.96
N TYR A 8 0.44 -9.99 -2.06
CA TYR A 8 0.41 -8.70 -1.39
C TYR A 8 -0.42 -7.71 -2.20
N ILE A 9 -1.29 -7.00 -1.50
CA ILE A 9 -2.06 -5.88 -2.02
C ILE A 9 -1.79 -4.69 -1.10
N ASP A 10 -1.13 -3.65 -1.59
CA ASP A 10 -1.05 -2.36 -0.88
C ASP A 10 -1.95 -1.36 -1.62
N TYR A 11 -2.99 -0.88 -0.94
CA TYR A 11 -3.98 0.03 -1.50
C TYR A 11 -4.00 1.34 -0.70
N LEU A 12 -4.20 2.49 -1.37
CA LEU A 12 -4.39 3.75 -0.65
C LEU A 12 -5.79 3.78 -0.05
N ILE A 13 -5.87 3.73 1.27
CA ILE A 13 -7.14 3.82 1.99
C ILE A 13 -7.40 5.32 2.23
N PRO A 14 -8.49 5.87 1.69
CA PRO A 14 -8.81 7.28 1.87
C PRO A 14 -9.03 7.58 3.34
N LEU A 15 -8.66 8.79 3.72
CA LEU A 15 -8.91 9.31 5.05
C LEU A 15 -10.38 9.72 5.16
N PRO A 16 -10.95 9.71 6.39
CA PRO A 16 -12.24 10.32 6.63
C PRO A 16 -12.24 11.77 6.10
N PRO A 17 -13.34 12.24 5.46
CA PRO A 17 -13.41 13.60 4.92
C PRO A 17 -13.16 14.71 5.95
N GLU A 18 -13.38 14.40 7.23
CA GLU A 18 -13.23 15.30 8.36
C GLU A 18 -11.79 15.36 8.90
N THR A 19 -10.91 14.46 8.47
CA THR A 19 -9.51 14.38 8.92
C THR A 19 -8.62 15.12 7.94
N VAL A 20 -7.93 16.18 8.38
CA VAL A 20 -6.87 16.78 7.55
C VAL A 20 -5.59 15.97 7.68
N ALA A 21 -4.74 15.92 6.64
CA ALA A 21 -3.51 15.14 6.65
C ALA A 21 -2.56 15.48 7.83
N ALA A 22 -2.68 16.69 8.40
CA ALA A 22 -1.95 17.14 9.58
C ALA A 22 -2.44 16.51 10.91
N ASP A 23 -3.65 15.94 10.94
CA ASP A 23 -4.22 15.29 12.13
C ASP A 23 -3.79 13.82 12.27
N ILE A 24 -3.03 13.30 11.28
CA ILE A 24 -2.48 11.95 11.29
C ILE A 24 -1.10 12.00 11.92
N ASP A 25 -1.11 12.11 13.24
CA ASP A 25 0.01 11.66 14.06
C ASP A 25 0.17 10.15 13.79
N PRO A 26 1.38 9.59 13.58
CA PRO A 26 1.60 8.15 13.33
C PRO A 26 1.25 7.22 14.52
N TRP A 27 0.41 7.68 15.43
CA TRP A 27 -0.11 6.97 16.58
C TRP A 27 -1.24 5.98 16.19
N PRO A 28 -1.49 4.95 17.01
CA PRO A 28 -2.46 3.87 16.74
C PRO A 28 -3.90 4.32 16.42
N GLY A 29 -4.24 5.59 16.66
CA GLY A 29 -5.50 6.18 16.20
C GLY A 29 -5.68 6.13 14.68
N GLY A 30 -4.59 6.18 13.90
CA GLY A 30 -4.67 6.15 12.43
C GLY A 30 -5.28 4.86 11.89
N LEU A 31 -4.79 3.69 12.31
CA LEU A 31 -5.32 2.41 11.85
C LEU A 31 -6.76 2.17 12.30
N ALA A 32 -7.11 2.53 13.53
CA ALA A 32 -8.47 2.43 14.02
C ALA A 32 -9.46 3.33 13.24
N GLN A 33 -9.02 4.53 12.85
CA GLN A 33 -9.80 5.43 11.99
C GLN A 33 -9.92 4.92 10.55
N MET A 34 -8.86 4.29 10.03
CA MET A 34 -8.83 3.74 8.66
C MET A 34 -9.61 2.42 8.53
N TYR A 35 -9.69 1.62 9.60
CA TYR A 35 -10.25 0.26 9.54
C TYR A 35 -11.66 0.17 8.96
N PRO A 36 -12.65 1.02 9.35
CA PRO A 36 -13.99 0.95 8.76
C PRO A 36 -14.01 1.17 7.23
N TYR A 37 -13.14 2.06 6.73
CA TYR A 37 -13.01 2.32 5.30
C TYR A 37 -12.30 1.16 4.61
N ALA A 38 -11.25 0.64 5.23
CA ALA A 38 -10.49 -0.50 4.75
C ALA A 38 -11.36 -1.77 4.65
N GLU A 39 -12.21 -2.01 5.66
CA GLU A 39 -13.17 -3.10 5.72
C GLU A 39 -14.21 -3.02 4.60
N GLN A 40 -14.73 -1.82 4.31
CA GLN A 40 -15.64 -1.63 3.18
C GLN A 40 -14.92 -1.90 1.85
N ILE A 41 -13.73 -1.34 1.66
CA ILE A 41 -12.94 -1.52 0.43
C ILE A 41 -12.64 -2.99 0.18
N ILE A 42 -12.15 -3.72 1.19
CA ILE A 42 -11.80 -5.13 1.01
C ILE A 42 -13.04 -5.98 0.73
N THR A 43 -14.18 -5.66 1.35
CA THR A 43 -15.48 -6.31 1.08
C THR A 43 -15.90 -6.13 -0.37
N ASP A 44 -15.81 -4.90 -0.88
CA ASP A 44 -16.16 -4.57 -2.27
C ASP A 44 -15.21 -5.26 -3.27
N VAL A 45 -13.90 -5.23 -2.98
CA VAL A 45 -12.88 -5.90 -3.81
C VAL A 45 -13.13 -7.41 -3.87
N LEU A 46 -13.31 -8.07 -2.71
CA LEU A 46 -13.52 -9.52 -2.67
C LEU A 46 -14.81 -9.92 -3.40
N SER A 47 -15.89 -9.15 -3.21
CA SER A 47 -17.17 -9.38 -3.90
C SER A 47 -17.08 -9.20 -5.41
N GLY A 48 -16.21 -8.29 -5.88
CA GLY A 48 -16.00 -8.05 -7.31
C GLY A 48 -15.04 -9.02 -8.00
N VAL A 49 -14.13 -9.66 -7.25
CA VAL A 49 -13.13 -10.59 -7.80
C VAL A 49 -13.67 -12.01 -7.94
N VAL A 50 -14.58 -12.43 -7.06
CA VAL A 50 -15.24 -13.75 -7.17
C VAL A 50 -16.38 -13.64 -8.18
N GLU A 51 -16.32 -14.39 -9.28
CA GLU A 51 -17.30 -14.31 -10.39
C GLU A 51 -18.75 -14.61 -9.94
N ASP A 52 -18.91 -15.46 -8.93
CA ASP A 52 -20.19 -15.96 -8.44
C ASP A 52 -20.29 -15.86 -6.90
N PRO A 53 -20.34 -14.63 -6.35
CA PRO A 53 -20.15 -14.41 -4.93
C PRO A 53 -21.27 -15.05 -4.11
N GLY A 54 -20.85 -15.88 -3.16
CA GLY A 54 -21.61 -16.47 -2.06
C GLY A 54 -21.60 -15.59 -0.82
N ASN A 55 -21.53 -16.23 0.35
CA ASN A 55 -21.45 -15.49 1.62
C ASN A 55 -20.08 -14.84 1.78
N LEU A 56 -20.09 -13.61 2.30
CA LEU A 56 -18.90 -12.95 2.82
C LEU A 56 -18.89 -13.09 4.34
N SER A 57 -17.78 -13.56 4.89
CA SER A 57 -17.57 -13.67 6.33
C SER A 57 -16.33 -12.88 6.75
N SER A 58 -16.37 -12.32 7.95
CA SER A 58 -15.24 -11.60 8.53
C SER A 58 -15.03 -11.98 10.00
N GLN A 59 -13.77 -11.89 10.45
CA GLN A 59 -13.35 -12.13 11.83
C GLN A 59 -12.24 -11.14 12.19
N ILE A 60 -12.36 -10.50 13.35
CA ILE A 60 -11.26 -9.68 13.90
C ILE A 60 -10.20 -10.62 14.49
N LEU A 61 -8.97 -10.55 13.98
CA LEU A 61 -7.83 -11.31 14.47
C LEU A 61 -7.14 -10.60 15.64
N SER A 62 -7.05 -9.27 15.58
CA SER A 62 -6.48 -8.42 16.63
C SER A 62 -7.18 -7.07 16.64
N PRO A 63 -8.01 -6.76 17.65
CA PRO A 63 -8.61 -5.44 17.80
C PRO A 63 -7.54 -4.34 17.97
N GLN A 64 -6.45 -4.65 18.68
CA GLN A 64 -5.38 -3.70 18.98
C GLN A 64 -4.63 -3.26 17.73
N ASP A 65 -4.38 -4.20 16.81
CA ASP A 65 -3.70 -3.92 15.54
C ASP A 65 -4.66 -3.56 14.41
N CYS A 66 -5.98 -3.56 14.70
CA CYS A 66 -7.03 -3.44 13.69
C CYS A 66 -6.82 -4.46 12.56
N CYS A 67 -6.49 -5.70 12.91
CA CYS A 67 -6.24 -6.78 11.96
C CYS A 67 -7.48 -7.64 11.78
N GLY A 68 -7.95 -7.76 10.53
CA GLY A 68 -9.15 -8.50 10.16
C GLY A 68 -8.85 -9.64 9.20
N PHE A 69 -9.68 -10.67 9.24
CA PHE A 69 -9.68 -11.79 8.30
C PHE A 69 -11.03 -11.85 7.58
N PHE A 70 -11.00 -12.00 6.26
CA PHE A 70 -12.16 -11.97 5.39
C PHE A 70 -12.14 -13.17 4.45
N VAL A 71 -13.30 -13.75 4.18
CA VAL A 71 -13.48 -14.81 3.19
C VAL A 71 -14.72 -14.50 2.37
N GLN A 72 -14.53 -14.42 1.05
CA GLN A 72 -15.62 -14.44 0.09
C GLN A 72 -15.72 -15.84 -0.51
N GLU A 73 -16.83 -16.50 -0.26
CA GLU A 73 -17.12 -17.83 -0.81
C GLU A 73 -17.59 -17.72 -2.27
N SER A 74 -17.28 -18.73 -3.07
CA SER A 74 -17.89 -18.96 -4.39
C SER A 74 -19.08 -19.93 -4.26
N LYS A 75 -20.18 -19.63 -4.95
CA LYS A 75 -21.35 -20.54 -5.00
C LYS A 75 -21.08 -21.82 -5.78
N ALA A 76 -20.16 -21.78 -6.73
CA ALA A 76 -19.86 -22.87 -7.64
C ALA A 76 -18.87 -23.87 -7.03
N SER A 77 -17.83 -23.40 -6.35
CA SER A 77 -16.78 -24.30 -5.86
C SER A 77 -15.86 -23.65 -4.82
N PRO A 78 -15.51 -24.34 -3.70
CA PRO A 78 -14.61 -23.81 -2.67
C PRO A 78 -13.22 -23.41 -3.18
N GLU A 79 -12.71 -24.02 -4.25
CA GLU A 79 -11.40 -23.68 -4.83
C GLU A 79 -11.34 -22.26 -5.40
N ARG A 80 -12.50 -21.63 -5.61
CA ARG A 80 -12.65 -20.25 -6.08
C ARG A 80 -12.86 -19.26 -4.95
N ASP A 81 -12.94 -19.70 -3.70
CA ASP A 81 -13.00 -18.79 -2.57
C ASP A 81 -11.73 -17.92 -2.54
N VAL A 82 -11.90 -16.68 -2.12
CA VAL A 82 -10.79 -15.74 -1.91
C VAL A 82 -10.80 -15.29 -0.46
N ALA A 83 -9.66 -15.47 0.19
CA ALA A 83 -9.44 -15.06 1.56
C ALA A 83 -8.50 -13.85 1.61
N ALA A 84 -8.65 -13.00 2.63
CA ALA A 84 -7.78 -11.85 2.82
C ALA A 84 -7.52 -11.54 4.30
N ILE A 85 -6.29 -11.12 4.60
CA ILE A 85 -5.89 -10.61 5.92
C ILE A 85 -5.61 -9.11 5.77
N LEU A 86 -6.37 -8.29 6.48
CA LEU A 86 -6.26 -6.83 6.49
C LEU A 86 -5.35 -6.35 7.62
N PHE A 87 -4.43 -5.44 7.31
CA PHE A 87 -3.49 -4.81 8.25
C PHE A 87 -2.71 -5.76 9.17
N PRO A 88 -2.22 -6.93 8.72
CA PRO A 88 -1.42 -7.77 9.60
C PRO A 88 -0.14 -7.05 10.04
N SER A 89 0.15 -7.14 11.33
CA SER A 89 1.40 -6.68 11.94
C SER A 89 2.36 -7.85 12.16
N VAL A 90 3.52 -7.56 12.75
CA VAL A 90 4.52 -8.59 13.11
C VAL A 90 3.99 -9.59 14.15
N ASP A 91 2.96 -9.22 14.90
CA ASP A 91 2.36 -10.04 15.95
C ASP A 91 1.42 -11.12 15.40
N GLN A 92 0.92 -10.96 14.17
CA GLN A 92 0.06 -11.94 13.50
C GLN A 92 0.82 -13.00 12.69
N LEU A 93 2.15 -13.12 12.82
CA LEU A 93 2.92 -14.12 12.05
C LEU A 93 2.37 -15.55 12.17
N GLU A 94 1.98 -15.95 13.39
CA GLU A 94 1.43 -17.29 13.63
C GLU A 94 0.05 -17.45 13.01
N LYS A 95 -0.79 -16.41 13.09
CA LYS A 95 -2.13 -16.40 12.48
C LYS A 95 -2.07 -16.42 10.96
N ILE A 96 -1.10 -15.73 10.34
CA ILE A 96 -0.88 -15.79 8.90
C ILE A 96 -0.58 -17.24 8.47
N ASP A 97 0.31 -17.94 9.18
CA ASP A 97 0.66 -19.34 8.88
C ASP A 97 -0.54 -20.28 9.06
N GLU A 98 -1.30 -20.13 10.15
CA GLU A 98 -2.54 -20.89 10.40
C GLU A 98 -3.57 -20.68 9.28
N ILE A 99 -3.83 -19.42 8.91
CA ILE A 99 -4.78 -19.06 7.85
C ILE A 99 -4.31 -19.59 6.50
N ASP A 100 -3.04 -19.46 6.16
CA ASP A 100 -2.51 -19.94 4.88
C ASP A 100 -2.67 -21.47 4.75
N ARG A 101 -2.40 -22.22 5.81
CA ARG A 101 -2.65 -23.67 5.86
C ARG A 101 -4.13 -24.01 5.72
N MET A 102 -5.00 -23.25 6.39
CA MET A 102 -6.45 -23.42 6.29
C MET A 102 -6.94 -23.15 4.87
N VAL A 103 -6.51 -22.05 4.25
CA VAL A 103 -6.85 -21.69 2.86
C VAL A 103 -6.35 -22.77 1.90
N GLY A 104 -5.17 -23.33 2.15
CA GLY A 104 -4.61 -24.41 1.33
C GLY A 104 -4.13 -23.91 -0.04
N LYS A 105 -3.54 -24.80 -0.83
CA LYS A 105 -2.78 -24.45 -2.04
C LYS A 105 -3.63 -23.95 -3.23
N ASP A 106 -4.92 -24.27 -3.23
CA ASP A 106 -5.78 -24.09 -4.40
C ASP A 106 -6.56 -22.76 -4.38
N ARG A 107 -6.89 -22.26 -3.18
CA ARG A 107 -7.57 -20.98 -2.94
C ARG A 107 -6.59 -19.81 -2.89
N THR A 108 -7.07 -18.62 -3.26
CA THR A 108 -6.28 -17.39 -3.19
C THR A 108 -6.30 -16.81 -1.78
N LEU A 109 -5.13 -16.37 -1.27
CA LEU A 109 -4.99 -15.62 -0.03
C LEU A 109 -4.28 -14.29 -0.31
N LEU A 110 -4.92 -13.20 0.11
CA LEU A 110 -4.40 -11.85 0.01
C LEU A 110 -3.89 -11.38 1.37
N ILE A 111 -2.76 -10.69 1.39
CA ILE A 111 -2.33 -9.85 2.50
C ILE A 111 -2.53 -8.40 2.07
N PHE A 112 -3.50 -7.73 2.69
CA PHE A 112 -3.94 -6.39 2.34
C PHE A 112 -3.36 -5.36 3.32
N ASN A 113 -2.61 -4.38 2.80
CA ASN A 113 -1.98 -3.29 3.53
C ASN A 113 -1.15 -3.75 4.75
N ARG A 114 -0.18 -4.64 4.54
CA ARG A 114 0.70 -5.11 5.63
C ARG A 114 1.50 -3.98 6.29
N GLN A 115 1.66 -4.09 7.61
CA GLN A 115 2.42 -3.12 8.41
C GLN A 115 3.93 -3.40 8.39
N PHE A 116 4.35 -4.63 8.10
CA PHE A 116 5.75 -5.02 7.94
C PHE A 116 6.17 -5.00 6.47
N LYS A 117 7.43 -4.66 6.20
CA LYS A 117 8.02 -4.57 4.85
C LYS A 117 9.18 -5.54 4.64
N ARG A 118 9.85 -6.01 5.71
CA ARG A 118 11.04 -6.88 5.62
C ARG A 118 11.05 -7.94 6.72
N PRO A 119 11.75 -9.08 6.53
CA PRO A 119 11.90 -10.10 7.57
C PRO A 119 12.46 -9.56 8.89
N GLU A 120 13.34 -8.56 8.82
CA GLU A 120 13.96 -7.89 9.96
C GLU A 120 12.95 -7.23 10.90
N ASP A 121 11.78 -6.80 10.38
CA ASP A 121 10.76 -6.13 11.18
C ASP A 121 10.21 -7.04 12.29
N PHE A 122 10.27 -8.36 12.10
CA PHE A 122 9.82 -9.36 13.08
C PHE A 122 10.83 -9.62 14.22
N GLY A 123 12.03 -9.02 14.12
CA GLY A 123 13.11 -9.20 15.08
C GLY A 123 13.87 -10.52 14.93
N PHE A 124 15.05 -10.59 15.57
CA PHE A 124 16.04 -11.66 15.38
C PHE A 124 15.51 -13.09 15.54
N ARG A 125 14.55 -13.33 16.43
CA ARG A 125 14.02 -14.68 16.69
C ARG A 125 12.97 -15.15 15.69
N LYS A 126 12.31 -14.24 14.97
CA LYS A 126 11.21 -14.55 14.06
C LYS A 126 11.55 -14.28 12.59
N LYS A 127 12.72 -13.69 12.31
CA LYS A 127 13.20 -13.37 10.95
C LYS A 127 13.13 -14.56 9.98
N ASP A 128 13.74 -15.70 10.33
CA ASP A 128 13.78 -16.84 9.42
C ASP A 128 12.39 -17.45 9.21
N ARG A 129 11.55 -17.44 10.26
CA ARG A 129 10.16 -17.89 10.17
C ARG A 129 9.33 -16.96 9.30
N SER A 130 9.49 -15.64 9.43
CA SER A 130 8.75 -14.67 8.60
C SER A 130 9.15 -14.77 7.14
N GLN A 131 10.43 -15.02 6.85
CA GLN A 131 10.90 -15.32 5.49
C GLN A 131 10.11 -16.49 4.89
N GLN A 132 10.07 -17.63 5.58
CA GLN A 132 9.42 -18.86 5.09
C GLN A 132 7.89 -18.76 5.00
N VAL A 133 7.26 -18.12 6.00
CA VAL A 133 5.79 -18.04 6.10
C VAL A 133 5.23 -16.98 5.16
N VAL A 134 5.96 -15.88 4.96
CA VAL A 134 5.42 -14.69 4.30
C VAL A 134 6.21 -14.36 3.04
N PHE A 135 7.50 -14.05 3.16
CA PHE A 135 8.25 -13.43 2.06
C PHE A 135 8.65 -14.40 0.93
N ASP A 136 8.81 -15.69 1.21
CA ASP A 136 9.08 -16.73 0.20
C ASP A 136 7.80 -17.18 -0.54
N ARG A 137 6.63 -16.85 0.01
CA ARG A 137 5.34 -17.41 -0.43
C ARG A 137 4.46 -16.40 -1.14
N PHE A 138 4.53 -15.14 -0.74
CA PHE A 138 3.68 -14.09 -1.26
C PHE A 138 4.44 -13.23 -2.26
N GLU A 139 3.78 -12.94 -3.37
CA GLU A 139 4.27 -12.06 -4.42
C GLU A 139 3.41 -10.80 -4.49
N TRP A 140 3.89 -9.74 -5.11
CA TRP A 140 3.03 -8.57 -5.34
C TRP A 140 1.94 -8.90 -6.36
N GLY A 141 0.68 -8.62 -5.99
CA GLY A 141 -0.44 -8.59 -6.92
C GLY A 141 -0.70 -7.16 -7.39
N PHE A 142 -0.76 -6.25 -6.43
CA PHE A 142 -0.98 -4.82 -6.65
C PHE A 142 -0.29 -4.01 -5.54
N ALA A 143 0.23 -2.84 -5.89
CA ALA A 143 0.65 -1.86 -4.90
C ALA A 143 0.39 -0.46 -5.42
N PHE A 144 -0.09 0.42 -4.55
CA PHE A 144 -0.08 1.86 -4.74
C PHE A 144 0.44 2.49 -3.45
N GLN A 145 1.67 3.02 -3.51
CA GLN A 145 2.40 3.54 -2.36
C GLN A 145 2.81 4.99 -2.61
N GLU A 146 2.66 5.83 -1.60
CA GLU A 146 3.08 7.24 -1.62
C GLU A 146 4.05 7.49 -0.48
N PHE A 147 5.16 8.17 -0.76
CA PHE A 147 6.12 8.60 0.27
C PHE A 147 6.99 9.76 -0.22
N ALA A 148 7.61 10.45 0.74
CA ALA A 148 8.54 11.52 0.45
C ALA A 148 9.96 10.98 0.14
N CYS A 149 10.54 11.39 -0.98
CA CYS A 149 11.94 11.14 -1.32
C CYS A 149 12.60 12.48 -1.65
N ARG A 150 13.65 12.87 -0.90
CA ARG A 150 14.26 14.20 -1.01
C ARG A 150 13.25 15.36 -0.87
N GLY A 151 12.19 15.14 -0.08
CA GLY A 151 11.10 16.09 0.09
C GLY A 151 10.06 16.09 -1.04
N GLU A 152 10.31 15.39 -2.14
CA GLU A 152 9.35 15.26 -3.24
C GLU A 152 8.33 14.14 -2.98
N ASP A 153 7.10 14.33 -3.47
CA ASP A 153 6.05 13.31 -3.41
C ASP A 153 6.27 12.25 -4.50
N VAL A 154 6.70 11.06 -4.08
CA VAL A 154 6.93 9.91 -4.95
C VAL A 154 5.77 8.94 -4.87
N LYS A 155 5.29 8.50 -6.04
CA LYS A 155 4.33 7.40 -6.17
C LYS A 155 5.00 6.18 -6.74
N LEU A 156 4.77 5.04 -6.10
CA LEU A 156 5.16 3.72 -6.58
C LEU A 156 3.92 2.88 -6.82
N ASN A 157 3.79 2.39 -8.05
CA ASN A 157 2.68 1.56 -8.46
C ASN A 157 3.19 0.20 -8.93
N PHE A 158 2.54 -0.88 -8.53
CA PHE A 158 2.78 -2.22 -9.04
C PHE A 158 1.47 -2.84 -9.47
N GLU A 159 1.48 -3.50 -10.62
CA GLU A 159 0.35 -4.29 -11.08
C GLU A 159 0.88 -5.55 -11.77
N LEU A 160 0.46 -6.72 -11.26
CA LEU A 160 0.86 -8.00 -11.80
C LEU A 160 0.34 -8.16 -13.23
N GLY A 161 1.24 -8.46 -14.16
CA GLY A 161 0.92 -8.56 -15.59
C GLY A 161 1.11 -7.26 -16.40
N HIS A 162 1.39 -6.12 -15.74
CA HIS A 162 1.50 -4.81 -16.38
C HIS A 162 2.91 -4.19 -16.31
N GLY A 163 3.95 -5.04 -16.28
CA GLY A 163 5.35 -4.63 -16.37
C GLY A 163 6.05 -4.33 -15.04
N GLY A 164 5.42 -4.66 -13.91
CA GLY A 164 6.01 -4.52 -12.58
C GLY A 164 5.85 -3.12 -11.97
N TRP A 165 6.83 -2.73 -11.16
CA TRP A 165 6.91 -1.46 -10.47
C TRP A 165 7.11 -0.30 -11.43
N LYS A 166 6.33 0.75 -11.26
CA LYS A 166 6.45 2.05 -11.90
C LYS A 166 6.67 3.09 -10.82
N SER A 167 7.45 4.12 -11.15
CA SER A 167 7.81 5.17 -10.21
C SER A 167 7.69 6.53 -10.86
N CYS A 168 7.03 7.46 -10.18
CA CYS A 168 6.95 8.84 -10.62
C CYS A 168 7.03 9.80 -9.44
N VAL A 169 7.46 11.02 -9.73
CA VAL A 169 7.35 12.15 -8.82
C VAL A 169 6.26 13.08 -9.32
N ILE A 170 5.40 13.54 -8.41
CA ILE A 170 4.38 14.54 -8.70
C ILE A 170 4.85 15.90 -8.17
N CYS A 171 4.93 16.90 -9.05
CA CYS A 171 5.22 18.27 -8.69
C CYS A 171 3.95 19.12 -8.85
N ASP A 172 3.43 19.62 -7.74
CA ASP A 172 2.19 20.40 -7.66
C ASP A 172 2.43 21.91 -7.43
N GLU A 173 3.67 22.37 -7.63
CA GLU A 173 4.10 23.71 -7.21
C GLU A 173 3.42 24.84 -7.98
N ASP A 174 2.94 24.57 -9.19
CA ASP A 174 2.28 25.56 -10.03
C ASP A 174 0.79 25.23 -10.19
N VAL A 175 -0.02 25.76 -9.28
CA VAL A 175 -1.49 25.57 -9.25
C VAL A 175 -2.14 25.93 -10.59
N ASP A 176 -1.57 26.91 -11.31
CA ASP A 176 -2.08 27.38 -12.60
C ASP A 176 -1.69 26.46 -13.77
N ALA A 177 -0.53 25.78 -13.67
CA ALA A 177 -0.05 24.86 -14.70
C ALA A 177 -0.46 23.40 -14.48
N GLY A 178 -1.07 23.10 -13.33
CA GLY A 178 -1.46 21.76 -12.92
C GLY A 178 -0.27 20.91 -12.44
N ALA A 179 -0.59 19.77 -11.84
CA ALA A 179 0.41 18.83 -11.36
C ALA A 179 1.22 18.25 -12.54
N LYS A 180 2.55 18.36 -12.47
CA LYS A 180 3.47 17.74 -13.42
C LYS A 180 3.93 16.40 -12.88
N GLU A 181 3.90 15.38 -13.72
CA GLU A 181 4.39 14.04 -13.39
C GLU A 181 5.69 13.75 -14.15
N PHE A 182 6.71 13.29 -13.43
CA PHE A 182 7.95 12.82 -14.04
C PHE A 182 8.19 11.36 -13.69
N ALA A 183 8.26 10.50 -14.70
CA ALA A 183 8.68 9.11 -14.53
C ALA A 183 10.14 9.06 -14.06
N LEU A 184 10.40 8.27 -13.03
CA LEU A 184 11.73 8.16 -12.43
C LEU A 184 12.50 7.02 -13.11
N LEU A 185 12.17 5.77 -12.77
CA LEU A 185 12.86 4.58 -13.25
C LEU A 185 12.03 3.85 -14.31
N GLU A 186 12.71 3.10 -15.18
CA GLU A 186 12.05 2.16 -16.09
C GLU A 186 11.30 1.08 -15.30
N PRO A 187 10.17 0.55 -15.83
CA PRO A 187 9.42 -0.49 -15.16
C PRO A 187 10.26 -1.74 -14.86
N SER A 188 10.13 -2.28 -13.65
CA SER A 188 10.88 -3.48 -13.20
C SER A 188 10.08 -4.33 -12.23
N PHE A 189 10.29 -5.64 -12.23
CA PHE A 189 9.69 -6.52 -11.21
C PHE A 189 10.32 -6.35 -9.82
N ASP A 190 11.55 -5.82 -9.77
CA ASP A 190 12.21 -5.47 -8.52
C ASP A 190 11.71 -4.12 -8.00
N ARG A 191 11.33 -4.08 -6.72
CA ARG A 191 10.87 -2.84 -6.10
C ARG A 191 12.01 -1.81 -6.07
N PRO A 192 11.79 -0.57 -6.55
CA PRO A 192 12.77 0.50 -6.43
C PRO A 192 13.26 0.71 -4.99
N VAL A 193 14.57 0.86 -4.85
CA VAL A 193 15.20 1.28 -3.59
C VAL A 193 15.31 2.80 -3.51
N TYR A 194 15.36 3.34 -2.29
CA TYR A 194 15.30 4.78 -2.05
C TYR A 194 16.44 5.53 -2.76
N GLU A 195 17.64 4.98 -2.70
CA GLU A 195 18.87 5.60 -3.23
C GLU A 195 18.82 5.76 -4.76
N ASP A 196 18.20 4.83 -5.47
CA ASP A 196 18.05 4.91 -6.92
C ASP A 196 16.99 5.93 -7.33
N LEU A 197 15.89 6.00 -6.58
CA LEU A 197 14.87 7.04 -6.74
C LEU A 197 15.46 8.42 -6.49
N GLU A 198 16.18 8.61 -5.38
CA GLU A 198 16.83 9.87 -5.03
C GLU A 198 17.84 10.29 -6.12
N ARG A 199 18.69 9.37 -6.58
CA ARG A 199 19.65 9.65 -7.67
C ARG A 199 18.94 10.10 -8.93
N ARG A 200 17.78 9.52 -9.25
CA ARG A 200 17.01 9.89 -10.42
C ARG A 200 16.31 11.23 -10.26
N ILE A 201 15.71 11.50 -9.10
CA ILE A 201 15.11 12.78 -8.75
C ILE A 201 16.14 13.90 -8.89
N ASN A 202 17.35 13.74 -8.37
CA ASN A 202 18.43 14.71 -8.53
C ASN A 202 18.79 15.00 -10.00
N LYS A 203 18.54 14.08 -10.93
CA LYS A 203 18.77 14.28 -12.36
C LYS A 203 17.62 15.02 -13.05
N VAL A 204 16.37 14.70 -12.70
CA VAL A 204 15.17 15.29 -13.35
C VAL A 204 14.71 16.59 -12.71
N LEU A 205 15.00 16.77 -11.41
CA LEU A 205 14.72 17.95 -10.60
C LEU A 205 16.01 18.34 -9.84
N PRO A 206 16.99 18.98 -10.50
CA PRO A 206 18.29 19.26 -9.88
C PRO A 206 18.18 20.18 -8.67
N GLU A 207 17.29 21.17 -8.74
CA GLU A 207 17.01 22.08 -7.63
C GLU A 207 16.18 21.39 -6.55
N PRO A 208 16.61 21.44 -5.27
CA PRO A 208 15.85 20.83 -4.19
C PRO A 208 14.53 21.59 -3.96
N LEU A 209 13.51 20.87 -3.47
CA LEU A 209 12.17 21.41 -3.24
C LEU A 209 12.16 22.76 -2.50
N TRP A 210 12.92 22.88 -1.41
CA TRP A 210 12.93 24.12 -0.61
C TRP A 210 13.40 25.34 -1.43
N MET A 211 14.35 25.17 -2.36
CA MET A 211 14.87 26.26 -3.18
C MET A 211 13.83 26.69 -4.22
N ARG A 212 13.14 25.71 -4.83
CA ARG A 212 12.01 25.98 -5.75
C ARG A 212 10.86 26.69 -5.05
N LYS A 213 10.48 26.24 -3.85
CA LYS A 213 9.44 26.88 -3.02
C LYS A 213 9.83 28.29 -2.55
N MET A 214 11.11 28.53 -2.24
CA MET A 214 11.61 29.87 -1.91
C MET A 214 11.54 30.81 -3.13
N GLY A 215 11.98 30.36 -4.31
CA GLY A 215 11.85 31.14 -5.55
C GLY A 215 10.39 31.43 -5.91
N GLU A 216 9.49 30.46 -5.70
CA GLU A 216 8.05 30.64 -5.85
C GLU A 216 7.52 31.70 -4.87
N ALA A 217 7.95 31.65 -3.61
CA ALA A 217 7.56 32.62 -2.59
C ALA A 217 8.06 34.04 -2.88
N GLU A 218 9.28 34.19 -3.40
CA GLU A 218 9.82 35.47 -3.85
C GLU A 218 9.01 36.04 -5.03
N THR A 219 8.64 35.18 -5.97
CA THR A 219 7.95 35.61 -7.21
C THR A 219 6.46 35.90 -6.99
N LYS A 220 5.77 35.03 -6.26
CA LYS A 220 4.31 35.06 -6.10
C LYS A 220 3.87 35.49 -4.69
N GLY A 221 4.80 35.79 -3.78
CA GLY A 221 4.53 36.03 -2.34
C GLY A 221 4.32 34.71 -1.56
N LEU A 222 4.19 34.75 -0.23
CA LEU A 222 3.97 33.50 0.55
C LEU A 222 2.58 32.91 0.28
N LYS A 223 2.45 31.58 0.23
CA LYS A 223 1.20 30.87 -0.12
C LYS A 223 -0.02 31.35 0.69
N PHE A 224 0.14 31.62 1.99
CA PHE A 224 -0.93 32.12 2.87
C PHE A 224 -1.30 33.60 2.67
N GLN A 225 -0.50 34.36 1.91
CA GLN A 225 -0.81 35.74 1.51
C GLN A 225 -1.54 35.79 0.16
N ARG A 226 -1.43 34.73 -0.65
CA ARG A 226 -2.10 34.57 -1.94
C ARG A 226 -3.55 34.15 -1.71
N GLY A 227 -4.44 35.13 -1.57
CA GLY A 227 -5.86 34.90 -1.27
C GLY A 227 -6.52 36.00 -0.44
N LYS A 228 -5.75 36.99 0.04
CA LYS A 228 -6.27 38.25 0.58
C LYS A 228 -6.08 39.38 -0.41
N LYS A 229 -6.84 39.35 -1.51
CA LYS A 229 -7.17 40.53 -2.32
C LYS A 229 -8.61 40.41 -2.80
#